data_AF-A0A9N7AN84-F1
#
_entry.id   AF-A0A9N7AN84-F1
#
_cell.length_a   1.000
_cell.length_b   1.000
_cell.length_c   1.000
_cell.angle_alpha   90.00
_cell.angle_beta   90.00
_cell.angle_gamma   90.00
#
_symmetry.space_group_name_H-M   'P 1'
#
loop_
_entity.id
_entity.type
_entity.pdbx_description
1 polymer ?
#
loop_
_entity_poly.entity_id
_entity_poly.type
_entity_poly.pdbx_seq_one_letter_code
_entity_poly.pdbx_strand_id
1 'polypeptide(L)'
;MTEKEEKEDLQAQDKEEQQIKADTKVISVQEFEEYMRFKEQANSKSKETSRDLSINERITKELAEVEERERVEKQLLLEAERINEIDTLAKAHLSNHFNKEVLLAKGYTLKDIMQAQRRELVRKFVPIEQIKAIAKVSDISHIDGEILEQLVSLAKVNIKLRKNASSNSSSVDSIKGNIAIKSEERASLLNSNFVPINFTEFVQAISNTYKQRRIQFYENLRRHKRTSIA
;
A
#
# COMPACT_ATOMS: atom_id res chain seq x y z
N MET A 1 65.36 -0.27 -69.34
CA MET A 1 64.83 -0.71 -68.03
C MET A 1 63.60 0.14 -67.77
N THR A 2 62.48 -0.26 -68.34
CA THR A 2 61.28 0.61 -68.46
C THR A 2 59.99 -0.19 -68.25
N GLU A 3 60.07 -1.34 -67.57
CA GLU A 3 58.92 -2.22 -67.29
C GLU A 3 58.66 -2.43 -65.78
N LYS A 4 59.47 -1.78 -64.91
CA LYS A 4 59.34 -1.93 -63.45
C LYS A 4 58.63 -0.77 -62.76
N GLU A 5 58.68 0.45 -63.29
CA GLU A 5 58.02 1.62 -62.67
C GLU A 5 56.52 1.68 -62.99
N GLU A 6 56.07 1.32 -64.20
CA GLU A 6 54.63 1.33 -64.53
C GLU A 6 53.79 0.28 -63.77
N LYS A 7 54.40 -0.78 -63.23
CA LYS A 7 53.69 -1.82 -62.47
C LYS A 7 53.48 -1.48 -60.99
N GLU A 8 54.30 -0.59 -60.41
CA GLU A 8 54.11 -0.13 -59.02
C GLU A 8 53.08 0.99 -58.93
N ASP A 9 53.03 1.90 -59.92
CA ASP A 9 52.07 3.01 -59.93
C ASP A 9 50.60 2.54 -60.15
N LEU A 10 50.36 1.56 -61.03
CA LEU A 10 49.03 0.96 -61.20
C LEU A 10 48.55 0.23 -59.93
N GLN A 11 49.47 -0.37 -59.17
CA GLN A 11 49.14 -1.12 -57.95
C GLN A 11 48.91 -0.20 -56.74
N ALA A 12 49.44 1.03 -56.77
CA ALA A 12 49.18 2.07 -55.77
C ALA A 12 47.83 2.74 -55.99
N GLN A 13 47.47 3.02 -57.25
CA GLN A 13 46.19 3.63 -57.61
C GLN A 13 44.98 2.71 -57.28
N ASP A 14 45.11 1.41 -57.54
CA ASP A 14 44.08 0.42 -57.19
C ASP A 14 43.88 0.26 -55.66
N LYS A 15 44.92 0.51 -54.86
CA LYS A 15 44.84 0.45 -53.39
C LYS A 15 44.19 1.70 -52.81
N GLU A 16 44.48 2.89 -53.34
CA GLU A 16 43.81 4.13 -52.91
C GLU A 16 42.31 4.13 -53.29
N GLU A 17 41.93 3.66 -54.49
CA GLU A 17 40.52 3.54 -54.86
C GLU A 17 39.76 2.47 -54.05
N GLN A 18 40.43 1.38 -53.65
CA GLN A 18 39.84 0.38 -52.74
C GLN A 18 39.71 0.90 -51.30
N GLN A 19 40.61 1.78 -50.86
CA GLN A 19 40.58 2.37 -49.53
C GLN A 19 39.51 3.48 -49.42
N ILE A 20 39.32 4.29 -50.46
CA ILE A 20 38.24 5.30 -50.53
C ILE A 20 36.85 4.62 -50.52
N LYS A 21 36.72 3.42 -51.12
CA LYS A 21 35.50 2.60 -51.06
C LYS A 21 35.26 1.94 -49.70
N ALA A 22 36.30 1.75 -48.88
CA ALA A 22 36.16 1.17 -47.54
C ALA A 22 35.66 2.21 -46.51
N ASP A 23 35.99 3.49 -46.70
CA ASP A 23 35.63 4.57 -45.76
C ASP A 23 34.33 5.31 -46.11
N THR A 24 33.75 5.07 -47.29
CA THR A 24 32.45 5.64 -47.68
C THR A 24 31.30 4.70 -47.34
N LYS A 25 30.77 4.84 -46.13
CA LYS A 25 29.55 4.11 -45.71
C LYS A 25 28.33 4.74 -46.37
N VAL A 26 27.81 4.11 -47.43
CA VAL A 26 26.56 4.54 -48.07
C VAL A 26 25.41 4.18 -47.14
N ILE A 27 24.79 5.20 -46.55
CA ILE A 27 23.68 5.06 -45.62
C ILE A 27 22.37 5.18 -46.40
N SER A 28 21.37 4.37 -46.07
CA SER A 28 20.06 4.46 -46.72
C SER A 28 19.36 5.79 -46.40
N VAL A 29 18.42 6.21 -47.25
CA VAL A 29 17.65 7.45 -47.06
C VAL A 29 16.92 7.45 -45.71
N GLN A 30 16.42 6.29 -45.28
CA GLN A 30 15.73 6.13 -43.99
C GLN A 30 16.69 6.30 -42.80
N GLU A 31 17.89 5.73 -42.87
CA GLU A 31 18.91 5.89 -41.83
C GLU A 31 19.42 7.33 -41.74
N PHE A 32 19.50 8.05 -42.87
CA PHE A 32 19.83 9.47 -42.89
C PHE A 32 18.73 10.32 -42.22
N GLU A 33 17.46 10.03 -42.50
CA GLU A 33 16.34 10.70 -41.82
C GLU A 33 16.32 10.41 -40.32
N GLU A 34 16.60 9.17 -39.90
CA GLU A 34 16.73 8.82 -38.48
C GLU A 34 17.88 9.58 -37.81
N TYR A 35 19.02 9.68 -38.47
CA TYR A 35 20.15 10.46 -37.98
C TYR A 35 19.81 11.95 -37.87
N MET A 36 19.10 12.52 -38.84
CA MET A 36 18.65 13.92 -38.78
C MET A 36 17.66 14.15 -37.64
N ARG A 37 16.70 13.24 -37.42
CA ARG A 37 15.79 13.28 -36.27
C ARG A 37 16.54 13.16 -34.95
N PHE A 38 17.54 12.29 -34.87
CA PHE A 38 18.37 12.11 -33.67
C PHE A 38 19.20 13.38 -33.39
N LYS A 39 19.76 14.01 -34.43
CA LYS A 39 20.51 15.26 -34.31
C LYS A 39 19.62 16.43 -33.89
N GLU A 40 18.39 16.52 -34.39
CA GLU A 40 17.41 17.52 -33.95
C GLU A 40 16.98 17.30 -32.50
N GLN A 41 16.75 16.06 -32.07
CA GLN A 41 16.45 15.75 -30.66
C GLN A 41 17.64 16.03 -29.73
N ALA A 42 18.87 15.78 -30.18
CA ALA A 42 20.07 16.12 -29.43
C ALA A 42 20.23 17.64 -29.30
N ASN A 43 19.91 18.40 -30.36
CA ASN A 43 19.95 19.86 -30.34
C ASN A 43 18.80 20.52 -29.57
N SER A 44 17.63 19.89 -29.49
CA SER A 44 16.53 20.39 -28.64
C SER A 44 16.82 20.13 -27.17
N LYS A 45 17.31 18.94 -26.81
CA LYS A 45 17.76 18.61 -25.45
C LYS A 45 18.93 19.47 -24.99
N SER A 46 19.89 19.79 -25.87
CA SER A 46 21.02 20.65 -25.50
C SER A 46 20.61 22.12 -25.34
N LYS A 47 19.66 22.62 -26.14
CA LYS A 47 19.11 23.99 -26.01
C LYS A 47 18.26 24.23 -24.77
N GLU A 48 17.64 23.19 -24.21
CA GLU A 48 16.98 23.27 -22.88
C GLU A 48 17.99 23.36 -21.73
N THR A 49 19.20 22.83 -21.92
CA THR A 49 20.26 22.86 -20.90
C THR A 49 21.24 24.03 -21.01
N SER A 50 21.31 24.72 -22.16
CA SER A 50 22.38 25.70 -22.47
C SER A 50 21.93 27.16 -22.50
N ARG A 51 20.72 27.49 -22.04
CA ARG A 51 20.39 28.88 -21.72
C ARG A 51 20.77 29.08 -20.27
N ASP A 52 21.82 29.85 -20.02
CA ASP A 52 22.12 30.34 -18.68
C ASP A 52 20.89 31.12 -18.19
N LEU A 53 20.07 30.45 -17.39
CA LEU A 53 18.90 31.03 -16.74
C LEU A 53 19.37 32.30 -16.01
N SER A 54 18.62 33.39 -16.18
CA SER A 54 18.88 34.63 -15.42
C SER A 54 18.94 34.31 -13.93
N ILE A 55 19.70 35.07 -13.13
CA ILE A 55 19.84 34.83 -11.69
C ILE A 55 18.48 34.65 -11.02
N ASN A 56 17.48 35.46 -11.40
CA ASN A 56 16.11 35.35 -10.87
C ASN A 56 15.39 34.08 -11.31
N GLU A 57 15.62 33.62 -12.55
CA GLU A 57 15.06 32.38 -13.10
C GLU A 57 15.73 31.14 -12.47
N ARG A 58 17.02 31.22 -12.17
CA ARG A 58 17.75 30.20 -11.39
C ARG A 58 17.23 30.13 -9.96
N ILE A 59 17.10 31.27 -9.28
CA ILE A 59 16.58 31.34 -7.90
C ILE A 59 15.14 30.83 -7.83
N THR A 60 14.27 31.20 -8.76
CA THR A 60 12.88 30.71 -8.77
C THR A 60 12.78 29.21 -9.02
N LYS A 61 13.61 28.67 -9.93
CA LYS A 61 13.69 27.22 -10.17
C LYS A 61 14.25 26.47 -8.95
N GLU A 62 15.29 26.99 -8.31
CA GLU A 62 15.88 26.41 -7.10
C GLU A 62 14.90 26.45 -5.92
N LEU A 63 14.19 27.57 -5.72
CA LEU A 63 13.13 27.67 -4.72
C LEU A 63 12.00 26.67 -4.97
N ALA A 64 11.55 26.52 -6.21
CA ALA A 64 10.53 25.53 -6.56
C ALA A 64 11.02 24.08 -6.33
N GLU A 65 12.26 23.78 -6.67
CA GLU A 65 12.86 22.46 -6.44
C GLU A 65 13.01 22.15 -4.95
N VAL A 66 13.45 23.11 -4.14
CA VAL A 66 13.54 22.97 -2.68
C VAL A 66 12.15 22.74 -2.08
N GLU A 67 11.14 23.49 -2.52
CA GLU A 67 9.78 23.32 -2.04
C GLU A 67 9.21 21.93 -2.40
N GLU A 68 9.45 21.45 -3.62
CA GLU A 68 9.07 20.09 -4.02
C GLU A 68 9.80 19.01 -3.21
N ARG A 69 11.10 19.18 -2.97
CA ARG A 69 11.87 18.28 -2.11
C ARG A 69 11.31 18.22 -0.69
N GLU A 70 10.99 19.37 -0.10
CA GLU A 70 10.35 19.42 1.22
C GLU A 70 8.98 18.75 1.23
N ARG A 71 8.17 18.91 0.17
CA ARG A 71 6.87 18.22 0.05
C ARG A 71 7.06 16.70 0.02
N VAL A 72 8.00 16.21 -0.78
CA VAL A 72 8.32 14.78 -0.88
C VAL A 72 8.83 14.23 0.45
N GLU A 73 9.74 14.94 1.11
CA GLU A 73 10.27 14.54 2.41
C GLU A 73 9.17 14.44 3.47
N LYS A 74 8.29 15.44 3.56
CA LYS A 74 7.13 15.42 4.47
C LYS A 74 6.21 14.22 4.18
N GLN A 75 5.96 13.90 2.91
CA GLN A 75 5.16 12.73 2.54
C GLN A 75 5.83 11.42 2.95
N LEU A 76 7.13 11.27 2.73
CA LEU A 76 7.88 10.09 3.14
C LEU A 76 7.88 9.89 4.65
N LEU A 77 8.01 10.98 5.41
CA LEU A 77 7.95 10.94 6.87
C LEU A 77 6.58 10.45 7.36
N LEU A 78 5.50 11.01 6.82
CA LEU A 78 4.12 10.60 7.16
C LEU A 78 3.86 9.13 6.80
N GLU A 79 4.39 8.65 5.69
CA GLU A 79 4.25 7.25 5.30
C GLU A 79 5.06 6.32 6.22
N ALA A 80 6.27 6.73 6.64
CA ALA A 80 7.08 5.98 7.60
C ALA A 80 6.39 5.89 8.97
N GLU A 81 5.81 6.98 9.45
CA GLU A 81 5.01 7.00 10.68
C GLU A 81 3.82 6.05 10.58
N ARG A 82 3.08 6.10 9.46
CA ARG A 82 1.94 5.21 9.18
C ARG A 82 2.36 3.75 9.23
N ILE A 83 3.46 3.39 8.56
CA ILE A 83 4.01 2.03 8.54
C ILE A 83 4.36 1.55 9.96
N ASN A 84 5.04 2.39 10.73
CA ASN A 84 5.45 2.06 12.09
C ASN A 84 4.24 1.87 13.02
N GLU A 85 3.22 2.72 12.90
CA GLU A 85 1.99 2.60 13.68
C GLU A 85 1.25 1.29 13.37
N ILE A 86 1.18 0.88 12.09
CA ILE A 86 0.59 -0.42 11.73
C ILE A 86 1.41 -1.58 12.30
N ASP A 87 2.74 -1.54 12.19
CA ASP A 87 3.59 -2.62 12.72
C ASP A 87 3.48 -2.73 14.25
N THR A 88 3.40 -1.60 14.96
CA THR A 88 3.21 -1.60 16.42
C THR A 88 1.83 -2.13 16.83
N LEU A 89 0.77 -1.73 16.14
CA LEU A 89 -0.58 -2.28 16.36
C LEU A 89 -0.65 -3.76 16.02
N ALA A 90 0.02 -4.18 14.95
CA ALA A 90 0.09 -5.58 14.54
C ALA A 90 0.79 -6.43 15.62
N LYS A 91 1.95 -5.99 16.10
CA LYS A 91 2.68 -6.66 17.20
C LYS A 91 1.87 -6.75 18.49
N ALA A 92 1.07 -5.74 18.80
CA ALA A 92 0.29 -5.69 20.03
C ALA A 92 -0.99 -6.54 19.99
N HIS A 93 -1.65 -6.62 18.83
CA HIS A 93 -3.04 -7.11 18.73
C HIS A 93 -3.26 -8.27 17.75
N LEU A 94 -2.28 -8.58 16.91
CA LEU A 94 -2.32 -9.73 16.02
C LEU A 94 -1.57 -10.93 16.60
N SER A 95 -1.81 -12.10 16.02
CA SER A 95 -1.06 -13.31 16.37
C SER A 95 0.35 -13.24 15.79
N ASN A 96 1.26 -14.06 16.32
CA ASN A 96 2.64 -14.13 15.84
C ASN A 96 2.77 -14.53 14.36
N HIS A 97 1.71 -15.07 13.75
CA HIS A 97 1.64 -15.37 12.32
C HIS A 97 1.79 -14.11 11.44
N PHE A 98 1.37 -12.96 11.96
CA PHE A 98 1.46 -11.67 11.27
C PHE A 98 2.70 -10.86 11.69
N ASN A 99 3.67 -11.50 12.37
CA ASN A 99 4.90 -10.83 12.78
C ASN A 99 5.77 -10.52 11.57
N LYS A 100 6.15 -9.24 11.42
CA LYS A 100 6.97 -8.73 10.32
C LYS A 100 8.29 -9.50 10.18
N GLU A 101 9.04 -9.70 11.25
CA GLU A 101 10.37 -10.33 11.19
C GLU A 101 10.28 -11.80 10.76
N VAL A 102 9.25 -12.51 11.24
CA VAL A 102 9.00 -13.91 10.87
C VAL A 102 8.62 -14.04 9.40
N LEU A 103 7.80 -13.12 8.89
CA LEU A 103 7.36 -13.14 7.49
C LEU A 103 8.48 -12.68 6.54
N LEU A 104 9.30 -11.71 6.94
CA LEU A 104 10.49 -11.31 6.18
C LEU A 104 11.49 -12.47 6.08
N ALA A 105 11.73 -13.20 7.17
CA ALA A 105 12.59 -14.38 7.18
C ALA A 105 12.08 -15.51 6.26
N LYS A 106 10.76 -15.58 6.02
CA LYS A 106 10.13 -16.52 5.07
C LYS A 106 10.20 -16.05 3.60
N GLY A 107 10.71 -14.84 3.35
CA GLY A 107 10.84 -14.27 2.01
C GLY A 107 9.63 -13.50 1.50
N TYR A 108 8.66 -13.17 2.35
CA TYR A 108 7.56 -12.29 1.94
C TYR A 108 8.03 -10.83 1.80
N THR A 109 7.43 -10.10 0.86
CA THR A 109 7.75 -8.68 0.67
C THR A 109 7.15 -7.84 1.79
N LEU A 110 7.82 -6.75 2.17
CA LEU A 110 7.30 -5.84 3.21
C LEU A 110 5.92 -5.29 2.84
N LYS A 111 5.69 -5.02 1.55
CA LYS A 111 4.41 -4.52 1.04
C LYS A 111 3.26 -5.50 1.33
N ASP A 112 3.46 -6.77 1.01
CA ASP A 112 2.43 -7.80 1.20
C ASP A 112 2.19 -8.07 2.69
N ILE A 113 3.25 -8.05 3.49
CA ILE A 113 3.17 -8.18 4.96
C ILE A 113 2.33 -7.04 5.55
N MET A 114 2.63 -5.80 5.15
CA MET A 114 1.90 -4.63 5.63
C MET A 114 0.43 -4.69 5.22
N GLN A 115 0.14 -5.07 3.99
CA GLN A 115 -1.23 -5.23 3.50
C GLN A 115 -1.99 -6.30 4.27
N ALA A 116 -1.38 -7.46 4.52
CA ALA A 116 -1.96 -8.53 5.32
C ALA A 116 -2.23 -8.10 6.77
N GLN A 117 -1.28 -7.42 7.41
CA GLN A 117 -1.46 -6.87 8.76
C GLN A 117 -2.62 -5.88 8.83
N ARG A 118 -2.72 -4.98 7.84
CA ARG A 118 -3.81 -3.99 7.77
C ARG A 118 -5.17 -4.65 7.63
N ARG A 119 -5.30 -5.63 6.74
CA ARG A 119 -6.53 -6.41 6.55
C ARG A 119 -6.91 -7.16 7.82
N GLU A 120 -5.96 -7.81 8.48
CA GLU A 120 -6.25 -8.56 9.70
C GLU A 120 -6.65 -7.64 10.87
N LEU A 121 -6.02 -6.47 11.01
CA LEU A 121 -6.45 -5.45 11.99
C LEU A 121 -7.89 -5.02 11.74
N VAL A 122 -8.26 -4.74 10.49
CA VAL A 122 -9.64 -4.40 10.10
C VAL A 122 -10.58 -5.55 10.45
N ARG A 123 -10.22 -6.79 10.10
CA ARG A 123 -11.03 -7.98 10.37
C ARG A 123 -11.40 -8.14 11.84
N LYS A 124 -10.41 -7.90 12.72
CA LYS A 124 -10.59 -8.09 14.17
C LYS A 124 -11.34 -6.94 14.84
N PHE A 125 -11.07 -5.70 14.43
CA PHE A 125 -11.50 -4.51 15.18
C PHE A 125 -12.62 -3.72 14.50
N VAL A 126 -12.97 -4.04 13.25
CA VAL A 126 -14.09 -3.39 12.54
C VAL A 126 -15.23 -4.39 12.37
N PRO A 127 -16.46 -4.06 12.82
CA PRO A 127 -17.65 -4.87 12.57
C PRO A 127 -17.91 -5.05 11.08
N ILE A 128 -18.41 -6.24 10.72
CA ILE A 128 -18.68 -6.64 9.32
C ILE A 128 -19.72 -5.70 8.68
N GLU A 129 -20.66 -5.16 9.46
CA GLU A 129 -21.67 -4.22 8.99
C GLU A 129 -21.05 -2.89 8.56
N GLN A 130 -20.05 -2.40 9.30
CA GLN A 130 -19.33 -1.17 8.98
C GLN A 130 -18.39 -1.39 7.78
N ILE A 131 -17.73 -2.55 7.71
CA ILE A 131 -16.95 -2.95 6.52
C ILE A 131 -17.85 -2.95 5.29
N LYS A 132 -19.02 -3.59 5.37
CA LYS A 132 -19.99 -3.64 4.27
C LYS A 132 -20.52 -2.25 3.90
N ALA A 133 -20.73 -1.35 4.86
CA ALA A 133 -21.19 0.00 4.59
C ALA A 133 -20.15 0.84 3.83
N ILE A 134 -18.88 0.72 4.20
CA ILE A 134 -17.79 1.53 3.63
C ILE A 134 -17.30 0.91 2.31
N ALA A 135 -16.99 -0.38 2.31
CA ALA A 135 -16.42 -1.07 1.16
C ALA A 135 -17.46 -1.59 0.18
N LYS A 136 -18.75 -1.59 0.54
CA LYS A 136 -19.86 -2.27 -0.19
C LYS A 136 -19.73 -3.79 -0.27
N VAL A 137 -18.63 -4.37 0.22
CA VAL A 137 -18.34 -5.80 0.25
C VAL A 137 -18.14 -6.28 1.68
N SER A 138 -18.49 -7.53 1.97
CA SER A 138 -18.28 -8.14 3.29
C SER A 138 -16.90 -8.79 3.43
N ASP A 139 -16.30 -9.20 2.32
CA ASP A 139 -14.96 -9.78 2.31
C ASP A 139 -13.89 -8.69 2.12
N ILE A 140 -12.86 -8.74 2.96
CA ILE A 140 -11.75 -7.79 2.99
C ILE A 140 -10.54 -8.24 2.17
N SER A 141 -10.57 -9.47 1.64
CA SER A 141 -9.42 -10.10 0.97
C SER A 141 -8.98 -9.38 -0.31
N HIS A 142 -9.85 -8.58 -0.91
CA HIS A 142 -9.59 -7.82 -2.14
C HIS A 142 -9.70 -6.31 -1.94
N ILE A 143 -9.84 -5.84 -0.69
CA ILE A 143 -9.94 -4.41 -0.39
C ILE A 143 -8.53 -3.84 -0.25
N ASP A 144 -8.24 -2.81 -1.05
CA ASP A 144 -6.96 -2.12 -1.10
C ASP A 144 -7.13 -0.60 -1.27
N GLY A 145 -6.01 0.13 -1.21
CA GLY A 145 -5.96 1.57 -1.43
C GLY A 145 -6.68 2.37 -0.34
N GLU A 146 -7.37 3.43 -0.75
CA GLU A 146 -7.99 4.40 0.16
C GLU A 146 -9.09 3.80 1.04
N ILE A 147 -9.87 2.86 0.50
CA ILE A 147 -10.93 2.18 1.27
C ILE A 147 -10.31 1.39 2.43
N LEU A 148 -9.20 0.69 2.18
CA LEU A 148 -8.48 -0.02 3.23
C LEU A 148 -7.92 0.97 4.27
N GLU A 149 -7.41 2.12 3.84
CA GLU A 149 -6.90 3.17 4.74
C GLU A 149 -7.99 3.70 5.69
N GLN A 150 -9.18 3.98 5.16
CA GLN A 150 -10.32 4.45 5.95
C GLN A 150 -10.75 3.40 6.98
N LEU A 151 -10.80 2.12 6.57
CA LEU A 151 -11.13 1.01 7.46
C LEU A 151 -10.07 0.80 8.55
N VAL A 152 -8.78 0.95 8.21
CA VAL A 152 -7.68 0.87 9.17
C VAL A 152 -7.75 2.02 10.17
N SER A 153 -8.07 3.23 9.72
CA SER A 153 -8.30 4.37 10.61
C SER A 153 -9.46 4.12 11.57
N LEU A 154 -10.55 3.51 11.08
CA LEU A 154 -11.67 3.09 11.92
C LEU A 154 -11.26 1.99 12.93
N ALA A 155 -10.45 1.03 12.49
CA ALA A 155 -9.90 -0.01 13.37
C ALA A 155 -9.07 0.60 14.51
N LYS A 156 -8.21 1.59 14.21
CA LYS A 156 -7.42 2.34 15.20
C LYS A 156 -8.31 3.00 16.26
N VAL A 157 -9.38 3.68 15.82
CA VAL A 157 -10.35 4.30 16.73
C VAL A 157 -11.00 3.25 17.62
N ASN A 158 -11.45 2.13 17.06
CA ASN A 158 -12.08 1.05 17.82
C ASN A 158 -11.11 0.40 18.85
N ILE A 159 -9.85 0.19 18.48
CA ILE A 159 -8.80 -0.29 19.40
C ILE A 159 -8.63 0.68 20.56
N LYS A 160 -8.52 1.99 20.28
CA LYS A 160 -8.38 3.03 21.30
C LYS A 160 -9.60 3.09 22.23
N LEU A 161 -10.81 3.02 21.68
CA LEU A 161 -12.06 2.99 22.46
C LEU A 161 -12.10 1.76 23.39
N ARG A 162 -11.71 0.58 22.89
CA ARG A 162 -11.68 -0.67 23.67
C ARG A 162 -10.64 -0.60 24.78
N LYS A 163 -9.45 -0.04 24.51
CA LYS A 163 -8.39 0.18 25.53
C LYS A 163 -8.85 1.13 26.63
N ASN A 164 -9.49 2.24 26.27
CA ASN A 164 -10.00 3.21 27.25
C ASN A 164 -11.11 2.63 28.12
N ALA A 165 -12.01 1.83 27.54
CA ALA A 165 -13.06 1.14 28.30
C ALA A 165 -12.49 0.14 29.33
N SER A 166 -11.40 -0.57 28.98
CA SER A 166 -10.73 -1.48 29.91
C SER A 166 -9.90 -0.75 30.98
N SER A 167 -9.43 0.46 30.72
CA SER A 167 -8.56 1.22 31.63
C SER A 167 -9.36 2.02 32.66
N ASN A 168 -10.57 2.44 32.30
CA ASN A 168 -11.47 3.22 33.14
C ASN A 168 -12.54 2.38 33.84
N SER A 169 -12.36 1.05 33.94
CA SER A 169 -13.32 0.16 34.59
C SER A 169 -13.41 0.30 36.11
N SER A 170 -12.77 1.31 36.71
CA SER A 170 -12.90 1.64 38.14
C SER A 170 -13.96 2.70 38.44
N SER A 171 -14.56 3.34 37.44
CA SER A 171 -15.64 4.30 37.68
C SER A 171 -16.35 4.62 36.37
N VAL A 172 -17.57 4.10 36.15
CA VAL A 172 -18.82 4.89 36.08
C VAL A 172 -20.03 3.95 36.02
N ASP A 173 -21.06 4.27 36.79
CA ASP A 173 -22.40 3.70 36.69
C ASP A 173 -22.95 3.80 35.26
N SER A 174 -23.69 2.76 34.85
CA SER A 174 -24.36 2.68 33.56
C SER A 174 -25.43 3.76 33.42
N ILE A 175 -25.08 4.91 32.84
CA ILE A 175 -26.07 5.91 32.42
C ILE A 175 -26.86 5.31 31.25
N LYS A 176 -28.13 4.99 31.54
CA LYS A 176 -29.20 4.70 30.57
C LYS A 176 -29.40 5.91 29.65
N GLY A 177 -28.52 6.05 28.66
CA GLY A 177 -28.69 6.95 27.53
C GLY A 177 -28.94 6.10 26.30
N ASN A 178 -30.12 6.26 25.70
CA ASN A 178 -30.47 5.66 24.41
C ASN A 178 -29.52 6.20 23.33
N ILE A 179 -28.38 5.54 23.13
CA ILE A 179 -27.51 5.38 21.93
C ILE A 179 -26.29 4.57 22.44
N ALA A 180 -26.56 3.42 23.06
CA ALA A 180 -25.53 2.42 23.29
C ALA A 180 -25.80 1.31 22.28
N ILE A 181 -25.06 1.29 21.18
CA ILE A 181 -24.86 0.04 20.45
C ILE A 181 -24.20 -0.86 21.48
N LYS A 182 -25.01 -1.72 22.09
CA LYS A 182 -24.72 -2.55 23.26
C LYS A 182 -23.29 -3.08 23.17
N SER A 183 -22.38 -2.48 23.94
CA SER A 183 -21.02 -2.99 24.12
C SER A 183 -21.05 -4.42 24.68
N GLU A 184 -22.11 -4.79 25.40
CA GLU A 184 -22.40 -6.16 25.85
C GLU A 184 -22.59 -7.18 24.71
N GLU A 185 -23.04 -6.78 23.52
CA GLU A 185 -23.19 -7.73 22.39
C GLU A 185 -21.87 -8.02 21.66
N ARG A 186 -20.85 -7.15 21.82
CA ARG A 186 -19.57 -7.32 21.12
C ARG A 186 -18.62 -8.30 21.82
N ALA A 187 -18.70 -8.41 23.14
CA ALA A 187 -17.92 -9.37 23.91
C ALA A 187 -18.69 -10.68 24.03
N SER A 188 -18.65 -11.52 23.00
CA SER A 188 -19.23 -12.85 23.00
C SER A 188 -18.30 -13.82 22.30
N LEU A 189 -18.05 -14.98 22.91
CA LEU A 189 -17.32 -16.10 22.31
C LEU A 189 -18.06 -16.72 21.10
N LEU A 190 -19.33 -16.37 20.85
CA LEU A 190 -20.02 -16.77 19.63
C LEU A 190 -19.58 -15.94 18.42
N ASN A 191 -18.94 -14.79 18.64
CA ASN A 191 -18.40 -13.96 17.57
C ASN A 191 -17.01 -14.46 17.18
N SER A 192 -16.85 -14.93 15.93
CA SER A 192 -15.57 -15.44 15.41
C SER A 192 -14.44 -14.40 15.42
N ASN A 193 -14.76 -13.10 15.45
CA ASN A 193 -13.76 -12.02 15.47
C ASN A 193 -13.42 -11.57 16.90
N PHE A 194 -14.10 -12.10 17.91
CA PHE A 194 -13.86 -11.71 19.30
C PHE A 194 -12.69 -12.49 19.89
N VAL A 195 -11.64 -11.77 20.26
CA VAL A 195 -10.52 -12.28 21.07
C VAL A 195 -10.44 -11.45 22.35
N PRO A 196 -10.54 -12.07 23.54
CA PRO A 196 -10.36 -11.36 24.81
C PRO A 196 -8.94 -10.81 24.92
N ILE A 197 -8.79 -9.55 25.36
CA ILE A 197 -7.48 -8.95 25.64
C ILE A 197 -7.04 -9.24 27.09
N ASN A 198 -7.99 -9.41 28.00
CA ASN A 198 -7.70 -9.70 29.41
C ASN A 198 -8.72 -10.71 29.99
N PHE A 199 -8.44 -11.21 31.19
CA PHE A 199 -9.27 -12.21 31.85
C PHE A 199 -10.69 -11.69 32.16
N THR A 200 -10.83 -10.41 32.51
CA THR A 200 -12.12 -9.79 32.79
C THR A 200 -13.04 -9.82 31.58
N GLU A 201 -12.53 -9.47 30.40
CA GLU A 201 -13.26 -9.55 29.14
C GLU A 201 -13.64 -10.99 28.77
N PHE A 202 -12.76 -11.95 29.07
CA PHE A 202 -13.06 -13.36 28.85
C PHE A 202 -14.25 -13.82 29.70
N VAL A 203 -14.24 -13.50 30.99
CA VAL A 203 -15.35 -13.82 31.91
C VAL A 203 -16.64 -13.12 31.47
N GLN A 204 -16.54 -11.85 31.07
CA GLN A 204 -17.69 -11.10 30.55
C GLN A 204 -18.25 -11.73 29.27
N ALA A 205 -17.37 -12.19 28.38
CA ALA A 205 -17.76 -12.87 27.16
C ALA A 205 -18.44 -14.22 27.43
N ILE A 206 -17.97 -14.99 28.42
CA ILE A 206 -18.67 -16.20 28.87
C ILE A 206 -20.09 -15.85 29.32
N SER A 207 -20.25 -14.86 30.19
CA SER A 207 -21.57 -14.43 30.69
C SER A 207 -22.50 -14.04 29.54
N ASN A 208 -22.01 -13.25 28.58
CA ASN A 208 -22.79 -12.81 27.43
C ASN A 208 -23.15 -13.96 26.47
N THR A 209 -22.23 -14.91 26.25
CA THR A 209 -22.54 -16.10 25.43
C THR A 209 -23.63 -16.95 26.04
N TYR A 210 -23.63 -17.10 27.37
CA TYR A 210 -24.67 -17.81 28.08
C TYR A 210 -26.02 -17.09 27.93
N LYS A 211 -26.05 -15.75 28.11
CA LYS A 211 -27.25 -14.93 27.86
C LYS A 211 -27.77 -15.11 26.42
N GLN A 212 -26.88 -15.06 25.41
CA GLN A 212 -27.26 -15.21 24.00
C GLN A 212 -27.80 -16.61 23.68
N ARG A 213 -27.13 -17.69 24.13
CA ARG A 213 -27.62 -19.07 23.95
C ARG A 213 -28.98 -19.28 24.61
N ARG A 214 -29.19 -18.70 25.81
CA ARG A 214 -30.47 -18.78 26.50
C ARG A 214 -31.59 -18.10 25.70
N ILE A 215 -31.34 -16.92 25.13
CA ILE A 215 -32.31 -16.22 24.27
C ILE A 215 -32.63 -17.07 23.03
N GLN A 216 -31.61 -17.60 22.35
CA GLN A 216 -31.78 -18.46 21.17
C GLN A 216 -32.61 -19.71 21.48
N PHE A 217 -32.38 -20.35 22.63
CA PHE A 217 -33.16 -21.51 23.07
C PHE A 217 -34.65 -21.19 23.19
N TYR A 218 -35.02 -20.10 23.87
CA TYR A 218 -36.43 -19.72 24.04
C TYR A 218 -37.09 -19.26 22.73
N GLU A 219 -36.35 -18.58 21.85
CA GLU A 219 -36.83 -18.23 20.51
C GLU A 219 -37.11 -19.49 19.65
N ASN A 220 -36.20 -20.46 19.67
CA ASN A 220 -36.38 -21.74 18.96
C ASN A 220 -37.56 -22.53 19.52
N LEU A 221 -37.71 -22.58 20.84
CA LEU A 221 -38.86 -23.22 21.49
C LEU A 221 -40.19 -22.58 21.08
N ARG A 222 -40.23 -21.24 20.99
CA ARG A 222 -41.40 -20.50 20.53
C ARG A 222 -41.72 -20.77 19.05
N ARG A 223 -40.71 -20.91 18.19
CA ARG A 223 -40.88 -21.26 16.77
C ARG A 223 -41.37 -22.69 16.59
N HIS A 224 -40.86 -23.66 17.36
CA HIS A 224 -41.36 -25.03 17.32
C HIS A 224 -42.82 -25.15 17.76
N LYS A 225 -43.23 -24.44 18.82
CA LYS A 225 -44.64 -24.42 19.22
C LYS A 225 -45.58 -23.82 18.16
N ARG A 226 -45.10 -22.86 17.35
CA ARG A 226 -45.89 -22.26 16.27
C ARG A 226 -46.05 -23.18 15.06
N THR A 227 -45.02 -23.99 14.77
CA THR A 227 -45.00 -24.91 13.63
C THR A 227 -45.71 -26.23 13.94
N SER A 228 -45.84 -26.61 15.22
CA SER A 228 -46.59 -27.81 15.63
C SER A 228 -48.11 -27.60 15.77
N ILE A 229 -48.61 -26.38 15.55
CA ILE A 229 -50.03 -26.00 15.67
C ILE A 229 -50.66 -25.69 14.28
N ALA A 230 -49.86 -25.77 13.21
CA ALA A 230 -50.32 -25.71 11.82
C ALA A 230 -50.40 -27.13 11.24
#